data_AF-A0A9P6LVS9-F1
#
_entry.id   AF-A0A9P6LVS9-F1
#
_cell.length_a   1.000
_cell.length_b   1.000
_cell.length_c   1.000
_cell.angle_alpha   90.00
_cell.angle_beta   90.00
_cell.angle_gamma   90.00
#
_symmetry.space_group_name_H-M   'P 1'
#
loop_
_entity.id
_entity.type
_entity.pdbx_description
1 polymer ?
#
loop_
_entity_poly.entity_id
_entity_poly.type
_entity_poly.pdbx_seq_one_letter_code
_entity_poly.pdbx_strand_id
1 'polypeptide(L)' 'MVTQLPPPPISTVEWDNLGFKWIDTNGYVKYIHKDGKWDQGEFVRDPYIKMHICAPALNYGQE' A
#
# COMPACT_ATOMS: atom_id res chain seq x y z
N MET A 1 -0.09 18.77 -11.72
CA MET A 1 1.14 18.01 -12.01
C MET A 1 0.95 16.65 -11.38
N VAL A 2 1.05 15.54 -12.13
CA VAL A 2 0.92 14.19 -11.55
C VAL A 2 2.21 13.89 -10.82
N THR A 3 2.14 13.77 -9.49
CA THR A 3 3.28 13.35 -8.68
C THR A 3 3.64 11.91 -9.06
N GLN A 4 4.87 11.70 -9.51
CA GLN A 4 5.39 10.37 -9.84
C GLN A 4 5.45 9.54 -8.54
N LEU A 5 4.71 8.44 -8.50
CA LEU A 5 4.69 7.50 -7.38
C LEU A 5 5.61 6.30 -7.69
N PRO A 6 6.42 5.84 -6.73
CA PRO A 6 6.56 6.36 -5.38
C PRO A 6 7.41 7.65 -5.35
N PRO A 7 7.30 8.49 -4.30
CA PRO A 7 8.13 9.67 -4.17
C PRO A 7 9.63 9.29 -4.17
N PRO A 8 10.49 10.17 -4.69
CA PRO A 8 11.94 9.93 -4.66
C PRO A 8 12.43 9.77 -3.22
N PRO A 9 13.48 8.95 -2.99
CA PRO A 9 14.05 8.77 -1.66
C PRO A 9 14.46 10.11 -1.04
N ILE A 10 14.02 10.36 0.19
CA ILE A 10 14.47 11.50 0.98
C ILE A 10 15.68 11.10 1.81
N SER A 11 16.67 11.98 1.92
CA SER A 11 17.92 11.73 2.66
C SER A 11 17.80 12.02 4.16
N THR A 12 16.70 12.62 4.60
CA THR A 12 16.48 13.09 5.98
C THR A 12 15.04 12.87 6.39
N VAL A 13 14.81 12.66 7.68
CA VAL A 13 13.48 12.57 8.28
C VAL A 13 13.15 13.91 8.93
N GLU A 14 12.02 14.50 8.56
CA GLU A 14 11.51 15.75 9.15
C GLU A 14 10.86 15.46 10.52
N TRP A 15 11.68 15.32 11.56
CA TRP A 15 11.26 14.84 12.88
C TRP A 15 10.14 15.67 13.53
N ASP A 16 10.13 16.99 13.33
CA ASP A 16 9.09 17.88 13.88
C ASP A 16 7.72 17.67 13.22
N ASN A 17 7.73 17.12 11.99
CA ASN A 17 6.53 16.79 11.23
C ASN A 17 6.13 15.32 11.36
N LEU A 18 6.92 14.52 12.08
CA LEU A 18 6.64 13.13 12.36
C LEU A 18 5.49 13.06 13.38
N GLY A 19 4.39 12.45 12.99
CA GLY A 19 3.19 12.34 13.80
C GLY A 19 2.27 11.25 13.28
N PHE A 20 1.05 11.15 13.83
CA PHE A 20 0.09 10.15 13.41
C PHE A 20 -0.68 10.60 12.16
N LYS A 21 -0.02 10.51 11.01
CA LYS A 21 -0.58 10.86 9.70
C LYS A 21 -0.03 9.94 8.60
N TRP A 22 -0.72 9.95 7.46
CA TRP A 22 -0.23 9.30 6.25
C TRP A 22 1.08 9.94 5.77
N ILE A 23 2.04 9.11 5.41
CA ILE A 23 3.33 9.50 4.81
C ILE A 23 3.55 8.54 3.64
N ASP A 24 3.64 9.08 2.42
CA ASP A 24 3.93 8.27 1.24
C ASP A 24 5.28 7.57 1.40
N THR A 25 5.30 6.27 1.11
CA THR A 25 6.50 5.44 1.15
C THR A 25 6.86 4.95 -0.25
N ASN A 26 7.92 4.15 -0.34
CA ASN A 26 8.36 3.57 -1.60
C ASN A 26 7.37 2.51 -2.17
N GLY A 27 6.36 2.12 -1.39
CA GLY A 27 5.42 1.07 -1.74
C GLY A 27 5.05 0.17 -0.56
N TYR A 28 4.42 -0.97 -0.87
CA TYR A 28 4.02 -1.98 0.09
C TYR A 28 4.32 -3.40 -0.42
N VAL A 29 4.40 -4.37 0.49
CA VAL A 29 4.48 -5.80 0.11
C VAL A 29 3.07 -6.35 0.06
N LYS A 30 2.71 -6.97 -1.05
CA LYS A 30 1.42 -7.62 -1.25
C LYS A 30 1.60 -9.13 -1.28
N TYR A 31 0.70 -9.85 -0.64
CA TYR A 31 0.54 -11.29 -0.78
C TYR A 31 -0.89 -11.60 -1.24
N ILE A 32 -1.06 -12.62 -2.07
CA ILE A 32 -2.37 -13.10 -2.51
C ILE A 32 -2.56 -14.53 -2.02
N HIS A 33 -3.66 -14.75 -1.28
CA HIS A 33 -4.13 -16.09 -0.96
C HIS A 33 -5.15 -16.54 -1.99
N LYS A 34 -4.84 -17.61 -2.72
CA LYS A 34 -5.71 -18.18 -3.75
C LYS A 34 -5.53 -19.69 -3.83
N ASP A 35 -6.61 -20.42 -4.05
CA ASP A 35 -6.60 -21.89 -4.21
C ASP A 35 -5.92 -22.61 -3.02
N GLY A 36 -6.16 -22.11 -1.80
CA GLY A 36 -5.68 -22.71 -0.55
C GLY A 36 -4.21 -22.47 -0.21
N LYS A 37 -3.53 -21.54 -0.90
CA LYS A 37 -2.13 -21.21 -0.66
C LYS A 37 -1.83 -19.72 -0.82
N TRP A 38 -0.80 -19.26 -0.14
CA TRP A 38 -0.18 -17.95 -0.35
C TRP A 38 0.79 -17.99 -1.52
N ASP A 39 0.93 -16.87 -2.23
CA ASP A 39 1.99 -16.65 -3.21
C ASP A 39 3.35 -16.33 -2.54
N GLN A 40 4.34 -15.93 -3.36
CA GLN A 40 5.68 -15.58 -2.87
C GLN A 40 5.80 -14.12 -2.40
N GLY A 41 4.71 -13.35 -2.48
CA GLY A 41 4.71 -11.92 -2.27
C GLY A 41 5.30 -11.11 -3.42
N GLU A 42 4.89 -9.85 -3.51
CA GLU A 42 5.44 -8.88 -4.46
C GLU A 42 5.57 -7.49 -3.82
N PHE A 43 6.60 -6.74 -4.23
CA PHE A 43 6.74 -5.33 -3.85
C PHE A 43 6.01 -4.43 -4.85
N VAL A 44 4.97 -3.74 -4.38
CA VAL A 44 4.10 -2.88 -5.17
C VAL A 44 4.43 -1.42 -4.87
N ARG A 45 4.70 -0.63 -5.91
CA ARG A 45 5.07 0.80 -5.80
C ARG A 45 3.89 1.78 -5.79
N ASP A 46 2.72 1.29 -6.18
CA ASP A 46 1.47 2.05 -6.19
C ASP A 46 0.94 2.17 -4.74
N PRO A 47 0.45 3.32 -4.26
CA PRO A 47 -0.18 3.42 -2.93
C PRO A 47 -1.60 2.83 -2.89
N TYR A 48 -2.19 2.46 -4.03
CA TYR A 48 -3.54 1.94 -4.10
C TYR A 48 -3.59 0.43 -4.21
N ILE A 49 -4.55 -0.17 -3.51
CA ILE A 49 -4.94 -1.57 -3.70
C ILE A 49 -6.05 -1.62 -4.75
N LYS A 50 -5.81 -2.34 -5.85
CA LYS A 50 -6.85 -2.63 -6.85
C LYS A 50 -7.73 -3.78 -6.34
N MET A 51 -9.01 -3.50 -6.12
CA MET A 51 -9.96 -4.46 -5.56
C MET A 51 -11.25 -4.49 -6.39
N HIS A 52 -11.85 -5.66 -6.53
CA HIS A 52 -13.17 -5.79 -7.15
C HIS A 52 -14.23 -5.11 -6.28
N ILE A 53 -15.18 -4.39 -6.89
CA ILE A 53 -16.18 -3.59 -6.16
C ILE A 53 -17.04 -4.44 -5.20
N CYS A 54 -17.30 -5.70 -5.54
CA CYS A 54 -18.03 -6.65 -4.70
C CYS A 54 -17.17 -7.41 -3.67
N ALA A 55 -15.93 -6.98 -3.39
CA ALA A 55 -15.09 -7.68 -2.42
C ALA A 55 -15.71 -7.68 -1.00
N PRO A 56 -15.67 -8.79 -0.24
CA PRO A 56 -16.24 -8.85 1.11
C PRO A 56 -15.67 -7.81 2.07
N ALA A 57 -14.38 -7.48 1.95
CA ALA A 57 -13.75 -6.42 2.74
C ALA A 57 -14.47 -5.06 2.62
N LEU A 58 -15.03 -4.75 1.45
CA LEU A 58 -15.74 -3.49 1.20
C LEU A 58 -17.21 -3.52 1.62
N ASN A 59 -17.81 -4.70 1.80
CA ASN A 59 -19.26 -4.85 1.93
C ASN A 59 -19.68 -5.50 3.26
N TYR A 60 -18.79 -6.24 3.91
CA TYR A 60 -19.09 -7.08 5.08
C TYR A 60 -18.04 -6.96 6.20
N GLY A 61 -17.09 -6.03 6.11
CA GLY A 61 -16.11 -5.76 7.18
C GLY A 61 -15.15 -6.93 7.46
N GLN A 62 -14.87 -7.75 6.45
CA GLN A 62 -13.87 -8.82 6.56
C GLN A 62 -12.47 -8.25 6.29
N GLU A 63 -11.70 -8.00 7.35
CA GLU A 63 -10.35 -7.41 7.32
C GLU A 63 -9.29 -8.26 8.05
#